data_AF-A0A7J3FDK3-F1
#
_entry.id   AF-A0A7J3FDK3-F1
#
_cell.length_a   1.000
_cell.length_b   1.000
_cell.length_c   1.000
_cell.angle_alpha   90.00
_cell.angle_beta   90.00
_cell.angle_gamma   90.00
#
_symmetry.space_group_name_H-M   'P 1'
#
loop_
_entity.id
_entity.type
_entity.pdbx_description
1 polymer ?
#
loop_
_entity_poly.entity_id
_entity_poly.type
_entity_poly.pdbx_seq_one_letter_code
_entity_poly.pdbx_strand_id
1 'polypeptide(L)' 'IVQAVPEWIKLTPTDFARGVRLARSVRKGMLFGVVDDEGDVTYYSLMREKP' A
#
# COMPACT_ATOMS: atom_id res chain seq x y z
N ILE A 1 1.23 -7.31 5.01
CA ILE A 1 -0.07 -7.28 4.29
C ILE A 1 0.19 -6.67 2.94
N VAL A 2 -0.46 -7.18 1.90
CA VAL A 2 -0.38 -6.62 0.55
C VAL A 2 -1.77 -6.13 0.16
N GLN A 3 -1.86 -4.93 -0.40
CA GLN A 3 -3.06 -4.43 -1.05
C GLN A 3 -2.76 -4.24 -2.54
N ALA A 4 -3.53 -4.91 -3.38
CA ALA A 4 -3.47 -4.72 -4.83
C ALA A 4 -4.33 -3.51 -5.22
N VAL A 5 -3.78 -2.65 -6.07
CA VAL A 5 -4.44 -1.45 -6.59
C VAL A 5 -4.09 -1.28 -8.07
N PRO A 6 -5.03 -0.90 -8.95
CA PRO A 6 -4.70 -0.60 -10.33
C PRO A 6 -3.94 0.73 -10.42
N GLU A 7 -3.13 0.93 -11.46
CA GLU A 7 -2.29 2.13 -11.62
C GLU A 7 -3.09 3.45 -11.68
N TRP A 8 -4.32 3.42 -12.17
CA TRP A 8 -5.15 4.60 -12.41
C TRP A 8 -6.05 5.01 -11.23
N ILE A 9 -6.00 4.28 -10.10
CA ILE A 9 -6.81 4.61 -8.94
C ILE A 9 -6.32 5.86 -8.21
N LYS A 10 -7.25 6.74 -7.85
CA LYS A 10 -6.97 7.89 -6.99
C LYS A 10 -7.10 7.50 -5.53
N LEU A 11 -5.97 7.51 -4.82
CA LEU A 11 -5.92 7.26 -3.38
C LEU A 11 -5.67 8.56 -2.62
N THR A 12 -6.29 8.68 -1.46
CA THR A 12 -6.03 9.77 -0.52
C THR A 12 -4.92 9.39 0.47
N PRO A 13 -4.25 10.37 1.11
CA PRO A 13 -3.33 10.08 2.22
C PRO A 13 -3.95 9.21 3.33
N THR A 14 -5.26 9.36 3.55
CA THR A 14 -6.00 8.57 4.54
C THR A 14 -6.06 7.09 4.17
N ASP A 15 -6.17 6.75 2.88
CA ASP A 15 -6.20 5.36 2.41
C ASP A 15 -4.88 4.66 2.71
N PHE A 16 -3.76 5.34 2.43
CA PHE A 16 -2.43 4.87 2.78
C PHE A 16 -2.27 4.68 4.30
N ALA A 17 -2.67 5.67 5.09
CA ALA A 17 -2.60 5.61 6.55
C ALA A 17 -3.43 4.45 7.13
N ARG A 18 -4.59 4.14 6.54
CA ARG A 18 -5.43 2.99 6.95
C ARG A 18 -4.73 1.67 6.65
N GLY A 19 -4.16 1.50 5.46
CA GLY A 19 -3.40 0.30 5.09
C GLY A 19 -2.21 0.06 6.03
N VAL A 20 -1.41 1.10 6.28
CA VAL A 20 -0.27 1.03 7.21
C VAL A 20 -0.72 0.69 8.63
N ARG A 21 -1.83 1.28 9.11
CA ARG A 21 -2.38 0.98 10.44
C ARG A 21 -2.83 -0.47 10.57
N LEU A 22 -3.48 -1.02 9.54
CA LEU A 22 -3.92 -2.40 9.50
C LEU A 22 -2.74 -3.37 9.52
N ALA A 23 -1.70 -3.12 8.71
CA ALA A 23 -0.50 -3.96 8.72
C ALA A 23 0.20 -3.94 10.09
N ARG A 24 0.29 -2.77 10.71
CA ARG A 24 0.88 -2.61 12.05
C ARG A 24 0.09 -3.30 13.15
N SER A 25 -1.24 -3.36 13.09
CA SER A 25 -2.05 -4.02 14.14
C SER A 25 -1.76 -5.52 14.25
N VAL A 26 -1.31 -6.14 13.14
CA VAL A 26 -0.91 -7.55 13.08
C VAL A 26 0.60 -7.75 13.05
N ARG A 27 1.39 -6.72 13.41
CA ARG A 27 2.86 -6.76 13.44
C ARG A 27 3.49 -7.17 12.09
N LYS A 28 2.97 -6.66 10.97
CA LYS A 28 3.52 -6.84 9.62
C LYS A 28 3.80 -5.49 8.94
N GLY A 29 4.64 -5.51 7.91
CA GLY A 29 4.80 -4.38 6.99
C GLY A 29 3.65 -4.26 5.99
N MET A 30 3.45 -3.06 5.45
CA MET A 30 2.47 -2.77 4.41
C MET A 30 3.15 -2.68 3.05
N LEU A 31 2.67 -3.44 2.07
CA LEU A 31 3.04 -3.33 0.67
C LEU A 31 1.80 -2.94 -0.15
N PHE A 32 1.97 -1.99 -1.07
CA PHE A 32 1.01 -1.68 -2.12
C PHE A 32 1.53 -2.29 -3.41
N GLY A 33 0.79 -3.26 -3.97
CA GLY A 33 1.07 -3.81 -5.29
C GLY A 33 0.28 -3.01 -6.32
N VAL A 34 0.98 -2.21 -7.13
CA VAL A 34 0.37 -1.46 -8.24
C VAL A 34 0.40 -2.36 -9.46
N VAL A 35 -0.78 -2.66 -9.99
CA VAL A 35 -0.97 -3.47 -11.20
C VAL A 35 -1.21 -2.52 -12.36
N ASP A 36 -0.40 -2.62 -13.41
CA ASP A 36 -0.61 -1.86 -14.64
C ASP A 36 -1.55 -2.59 -15.61
N ASP A 37 -1.89 -1.92 -16.70
CA ASP A 37 -2.78 -2.45 -17.73
C ASP A 37 -2.17 -3.62 -18.54
N GLU A 38 -0.86 -3.85 -18.45
CA GLU A 38 -0.13 -4.96 -19.09
C GLU A 38 -0.03 -6.20 -18.18
N GLY A 39 -0.42 -6.06 -16.91
CA GLY A 39 -0.45 -7.12 -15.91
C GLY A 39 0.83 -7.25 -15.08
N ASP A 40 1.78 -6.34 -15.25
CA ASP A 40 2.98 -6.27 -14.42
C ASP A 40 2.64 -5.65 -13.05
N VAL A 41 3.38 -6.09 -12.02
CA VAL A 41 3.11 -5.69 -10.63
C VAL A 41 4.34 -5.05 -10.01
N THR A 42 4.22 -3.78 -9.63
CA THR A 42 5.25 -3.05 -8.89
C THR A 42 4.87 -2.92 -7.41
N TYR A 43 5.77 -3.34 -6.52
CA TYR A 43 5.54 -3.30 -5.07
C TYR A 43 6.19 -2.07 -4.42
N TYR A 44 5.38 -1.30 -3.70
CA TYR A 44 5.82 -0.18 -2.87
C TYR A 44 5.63 -0.49 -1.40
N SER A 45 6.71 -0.37 -0.62
CA SER A 45 6.63 -0.43 0.84
C SER A 45 6.35 0.96 1.41
N LEU A 46 5.38 1.04 2.32
CA LEU A 46 5.08 2.28 3.03
C LEU A 46 5.09 2.04 4.54
N MET A 47 5.79 2.92 5.25
CA MET A 47 5.82 2.90 6.71
C MET A 47 5.72 4.30 7.30
N ARG A 48 5.14 4.38 8.50
CA ARG A 48 5.14 5.62 9.29
C ARG A 48 6.50 5.78 9.94
N GLU A 49 7.23 6.79 9.52
CA GLU A 49 8.42 7.27 10.22
C GLU A 49 8.05 8.13 11.42
N LYS A 50 8.88 8.07 12.46
CA LYS A 50 8.87 9.04 13.54
C LYS A 50 10.04 10.02 13.27
N PRO A 51 9.87 11.33 13.52
CA PRO A 51 10.98 12.27 13.47
C PRO A 51 12.13 11.85 14.42
#